data_AF-A0A9E6PHF6-F1
#
_entry.id   AF-A0A9E6PHF6-F1
#
_cell.length_a   1.000
_cell.length_b   1.000
_cell.length_c   1.000
_cell.angle_alpha   90.00
_cell.angle_beta   90.00
_cell.angle_gamma   90.00
#
_symmetry.space_group_name_H-M   'P 1'
#
loop_
_entity.id
_entity.type
_entity.pdbx_description
1 polymer ?
#
loop_
_entity_poly.entity_id
_entity_poly.type
_entity_poly.pdbx_seq_one_letter_code
_entity_poly.pdbx_strand_id
1 'polypeptide(L)'
;MKDYKWITYFMVGSVAVGVAVTVGVLVAYGMNLGAISSSAADWGNFGSVLSGAFTLLGSVTTFGTLVFLLIQQRRNEENQRAQETQRQEAQDKHDKVISRQLEAQTFEQYLKHREVFFDRLESLEATFNHTVRFTNKDALYQSIFPRNCPTHCSYDVDLSSDQEQAAGLGQLHGNLLELRGLMRTRPFQDGQGFSIIDMMWRIRQQLHIAYLPDAVDGDISLGGVNLGINLYALRESLEVIVLTVNSILFYSGNKEVEPFDGALKDLVLRRAMIAETLGFRFSQNSYRVRKDAPGLVELEQFYRHILQLPRALRGAAFEKICGTLDVLFGSKHEVGKLSNYRFFNSVLKSSIRLPMNDFFAELDGQEEPLVLLRACQTSLDLAWRVSYRADEAEQEPRLR
;
A
#
# COMPACT_ATOMS: atom_id res chain seq x y z
N MET A 1 -15.40 30.31 -57.93
CA MET A 1 -14.81 30.44 -59.29
C MET A 1 -15.58 31.39 -60.22
N LYS A 2 -16.81 31.85 -59.91
CA LYS A 2 -17.57 32.74 -60.80
C LYS A 2 -17.20 34.23 -60.70
N ASP A 3 -16.61 34.68 -59.59
CA ASP A 3 -16.56 36.13 -59.28
C ASP A 3 -15.34 36.91 -59.80
N TYR A 4 -14.41 36.27 -60.53
CA TYR A 4 -13.18 36.93 -60.99
C TYR A 4 -12.99 36.96 -62.51
N LYS A 5 -13.94 36.40 -63.26
CA LYS A 5 -13.89 36.43 -64.74
C LYS A 5 -13.84 37.86 -65.26
N TRP A 6 -14.53 38.78 -64.61
CA TRP A 6 -14.54 40.21 -64.96
C TRP A 6 -13.15 40.86 -64.86
N ILE A 7 -12.28 40.41 -63.96
CA ILE A 7 -10.93 40.94 -63.81
C ILE A 7 -10.01 40.44 -64.92
N THR A 8 -10.14 39.16 -65.28
CA THR A 8 -9.44 38.62 -66.46
C THR A 8 -9.89 39.35 -67.73
N TYR A 9 -11.20 39.63 -67.87
CA TYR A 9 -11.72 40.42 -68.97
C TYR A 9 -11.23 41.88 -68.94
N PHE A 10 -11.15 42.49 -67.76
CA PHE A 10 -10.61 43.84 -67.59
C PHE A 10 -9.13 43.91 -67.94
N MET A 11 -8.32 42.95 -67.49
CA MET A 11 -6.88 42.90 -67.78
C MET A 11 -6.63 42.64 -69.27
N VAL A 12 -7.32 41.65 -69.87
CA VAL A 12 -7.25 41.37 -71.33
C VAL A 12 -7.72 42.59 -72.12
N GLY A 13 -8.80 43.26 -71.69
CA GLY A 13 -9.29 44.49 -72.31
C GLY A 13 -8.30 45.63 -72.21
N SER A 14 -7.63 45.81 -71.07
CA SER A 14 -6.66 46.88 -70.85
C SER A 14 -5.39 46.69 -71.67
N VAL A 15 -4.90 45.44 -71.78
CA VAL A 15 -3.79 45.08 -72.66
C VAL A 15 -4.18 45.27 -74.13
N ALA A 16 -5.38 44.85 -74.53
CA ALA A 16 -5.88 45.04 -75.89
C ALA A 16 -6.01 46.53 -76.24
N VAL A 17 -6.50 47.36 -75.33
CA VAL A 17 -6.57 48.83 -75.50
C VAL A 17 -5.17 49.42 -75.58
N GLY A 18 -4.24 49.03 -74.71
CA GLY A 18 -2.86 49.50 -74.75
C GLY A 18 -2.18 49.18 -76.08
N VAL A 19 -2.29 47.93 -76.54
CA VAL A 19 -1.77 47.49 -77.85
C VAL A 19 -2.46 48.25 -78.99
N ALA A 20 -3.78 48.41 -78.93
CA ALA A 20 -4.53 49.15 -79.95
C ALA A 20 -4.13 50.63 -80.02
N VAL A 21 -3.84 51.27 -78.88
CA VAL A 21 -3.32 52.64 -78.83
C VAL A 21 -1.90 52.71 -79.41
N THR A 22 -1.01 51.78 -79.05
CA THR A 22 0.36 51.74 -79.61
C THR A 22 0.33 51.51 -81.12
N VAL A 23 -0.45 50.54 -81.60
CA VAL A 23 -0.62 50.26 -83.04
C VAL A 23 -1.31 51.44 -83.73
N GLY A 24 -2.34 52.03 -83.12
CA GLY A 24 -3.05 53.19 -83.66
C GLY A 24 -2.15 54.41 -83.82
N VAL A 25 -1.26 54.66 -82.85
CA VAL A 25 -0.23 55.70 -82.93
C VAL A 25 0.75 55.39 -84.06
N LEU A 26 1.24 54.15 -84.19
CA LEU A 26 2.13 53.74 -85.28
C LEU A 26 1.47 53.88 -86.67
N VAL A 27 0.20 53.50 -86.80
CA VAL A 27 -0.57 53.60 -88.04
C VAL A 27 -0.86 55.07 -88.39
N ALA A 28 -1.32 55.87 -87.43
CA ALA A 28 -1.57 57.29 -87.64
C ALA A 28 -0.28 58.06 -88.01
N TYR A 29 0.84 57.69 -87.40
CA TYR A 29 2.15 58.24 -87.75
C TYR A 29 2.59 57.80 -89.14
N GLY A 30 2.44 56.51 -89.48
CA GLY A 30 2.78 55.96 -90.80
C GLY A 30 1.93 56.52 -91.95
N MET A 31 0.66 56.86 -91.69
CA MET A 31 -0.23 57.49 -92.68
C MET A 31 0.07 58.98 -92.88
N ASN A 32 0.48 59.70 -91.83
CA ASN A 32 0.68 61.15 -91.89
C ASN A 32 2.09 61.60 -92.34
N LEU A 33 3.10 60.72 -92.36
CA LEU A 33 4.50 61.14 -92.61
C LEU A 33 5.13 60.71 -93.95
N GLY A 34 4.49 59.88 -94.77
CA GLY A 34 5.09 59.47 -96.05
C GLY A 34 6.46 58.79 -95.90
N ALA A 35 7.28 58.75 -96.96
CA ALA A 35 8.57 58.06 -96.94
C ALA A 35 9.58 58.71 -95.96
N ILE A 36 10.16 57.89 -95.08
CA ILE A 36 11.28 58.13 -94.14
C ILE A 36 11.83 59.58 -94.14
N SER A 37 11.38 60.41 -93.18
CA SER A 37 11.89 61.79 -92.99
C SER A 37 13.39 61.78 -92.63
N SER A 38 14.17 62.66 -93.26
CA SER A 38 15.60 62.89 -92.98
C SER A 38 15.84 63.90 -91.86
N SER A 39 14.79 64.45 -91.25
CA SER A 39 14.88 65.45 -90.17
C SER A 39 15.03 64.80 -88.81
N ALA A 40 16.12 65.12 -88.09
CA ALA A 40 16.36 64.62 -86.73
C ALA A 40 15.26 65.02 -85.73
N ALA A 41 14.58 66.16 -85.95
CA ALA A 41 13.48 66.62 -85.09
C ALA A 41 12.24 65.72 -85.19
N ASP A 42 11.94 65.16 -86.36
CA ASP A 42 10.80 64.27 -86.57
C ASP A 42 11.03 62.91 -85.91
N TRP A 43 12.28 62.43 -85.90
CA TRP A 43 12.67 61.23 -85.14
C TRP A 43 12.63 61.45 -83.63
N GLY A 44 12.96 62.66 -83.16
CA GLY A 44 12.80 63.05 -81.76
C GLY A 44 11.34 63.09 -81.32
N ASN A 45 10.46 63.67 -82.14
CA ASN A 45 9.01 63.71 -81.90
C ASN A 45 8.39 62.31 -81.94
N PHE A 46 8.79 61.47 -82.90
CA PHE A 46 8.42 60.06 -82.95
C PHE A 46 8.85 59.32 -81.69
N GLY A 47 10.12 59.46 -81.31
CA GLY A 47 10.68 58.83 -80.11
C GLY A 47 9.94 59.25 -78.83
N SER A 48 9.55 60.52 -78.72
CA SER A 48 8.77 61.04 -77.60
C SER A 48 7.36 60.45 -77.53
N VAL A 49 6.65 60.41 -78.66
CA VAL A 49 5.30 59.84 -78.76
C VAL A 49 5.32 58.32 -78.53
N LEU A 50 6.28 57.62 -79.12
CA LEU A 50 6.48 56.18 -78.96
C LEU A 50 6.85 55.83 -77.52
N SER A 51 7.77 56.59 -76.93
CA SER A 51 8.15 56.46 -75.51
C SER A 51 6.95 56.72 -74.58
N GLY A 52 6.13 57.74 -74.86
CA GLY A 52 4.89 58.00 -74.13
C GLY A 52 3.89 56.85 -74.23
N ALA A 53 3.70 56.28 -75.42
CA ALA A 53 2.82 55.14 -75.66
C ALA A 53 3.31 53.87 -74.95
N PHE A 54 4.61 53.56 -75.01
CA PHE A 54 5.18 52.41 -74.29
C PHE A 54 5.20 52.62 -72.77
N THR A 55 5.39 53.85 -72.29
CA THR A 55 5.30 54.18 -70.85
C THR A 55 3.87 53.96 -70.34
N LEU A 56 2.86 54.34 -71.12
CA LEU A 56 1.45 54.08 -70.80
C LEU A 56 1.13 52.58 -70.83
N LEU A 57 1.62 51.84 -71.83
CA LEU A 57 1.49 50.38 -71.86
C LEU A 57 2.17 49.71 -70.66
N GLY A 58 3.38 50.16 -70.30
CA GLY A 58 4.14 49.68 -69.15
C GLY A 58 3.45 49.99 -67.81
N SER A 59 2.85 51.17 -67.66
CA SER A 59 2.11 51.54 -66.44
C SER A 59 0.82 50.75 -66.29
N VAL A 60 0.06 50.51 -67.37
CA VAL A 60 -1.13 49.65 -67.39
C VAL A 60 -0.76 48.21 -67.03
N THR A 61 0.35 47.70 -67.57
CA THR A 61 0.85 46.35 -67.24
C THR A 61 1.23 46.25 -65.77
N THR A 62 1.98 47.23 -65.23
CA THR A 62 2.39 47.25 -63.82
C THR A 62 1.18 47.35 -62.88
N PHE A 63 0.20 48.18 -63.22
CA PHE A 63 -1.07 48.29 -62.49
C PHE A 63 -1.83 46.96 -62.48
N GLY A 64 -1.93 46.29 -63.63
CA GLY A 64 -2.55 44.97 -63.75
C GLY A 64 -1.87 43.92 -62.86
N THR A 65 -0.53 43.91 -62.83
CA THR A 65 0.25 43.00 -61.97
C THR A 65 0.03 43.28 -60.48
N LEU A 66 0.01 44.55 -60.07
CA LEU A 66 -0.28 44.94 -58.67
C LEU A 66 -1.68 44.51 -58.22
N VAL A 67 -2.69 44.70 -59.07
CA VAL A 67 -4.07 44.25 -58.79
C VAL A 67 -4.13 42.73 -58.65
N PHE A 68 -3.46 41.99 -59.55
CA PHE A 68 -3.39 40.53 -59.48
C PHE A 68 -2.72 40.05 -58.18
N LEU A 69 -1.59 40.64 -57.80
CA LEU A 69 -0.88 40.29 -56.56
C LEU A 69 -1.73 40.59 -55.31
N LEU A 70 -2.45 41.72 -55.26
CA LEU A 70 -3.36 42.04 -54.16
C LEU A 70 -4.48 41.01 -54.02
N ILE A 71 -5.06 40.56 -55.13
CA ILE A 71 -6.10 39.52 -55.12
C ILE A 71 -5.52 38.17 -54.70
N GLN A 72 -4.33 37.83 -55.19
CA GLN A 72 -3.64 36.59 -54.83
C GLN A 72 -3.26 36.58 -53.34
N GLN A 73 -2.80 37.71 -52.80
CA GLN A 73 -2.49 37.87 -51.38
C GLN A 73 -3.74 37.67 -50.53
N ARG A 74 -4.86 38.35 -50.85
CA ARG A 74 -6.13 38.13 -50.13
C ARG A 74 -6.57 36.67 -50.15
N ARG A 75 -6.46 36.00 -51.29
CA ARG A 75 -6.82 34.57 -51.41
C ARG A 75 -5.91 33.68 -50.58
N ASN A 76 -4.61 33.97 -50.56
CA ASN A 76 -3.67 33.24 -49.71
C ASN A 76 -3.98 33.45 -48.23
N GLU A 77 -4.31 34.66 -47.80
CA GLU A 77 -4.74 34.97 -46.43
C GLU A 77 -6.04 34.24 -46.06
N GLU A 78 -7.05 34.21 -46.94
CA GLU A 78 -8.30 33.47 -46.72
C GLU A 78 -8.07 31.96 -46.60
N ASN A 79 -7.26 31.37 -47.49
CA ASN A 79 -6.92 29.95 -47.43
C ASN A 79 -6.10 29.61 -46.18
N GLN A 80 -5.17 30.48 -45.77
CA GLN A 80 -4.38 30.31 -44.55
C GLN A 80 -5.29 30.34 -43.32
N ARG A 81 -6.20 31.31 -43.22
CA ARG A 81 -7.17 31.39 -42.12
C ARG A 81 -8.05 30.14 -42.06
N ALA A 82 -8.59 29.69 -43.20
CA ALA A 82 -9.40 28.48 -43.26
C ALA A 82 -8.62 27.23 -42.83
N GLN A 83 -7.32 27.15 -43.19
CA GLN A 83 -6.46 26.04 -42.79
C GLN A 83 -6.06 26.10 -41.30
N GLU A 84 -5.86 27.30 -40.75
CA GLU A 84 -5.61 27.51 -39.33
C GLU A 84 -6.83 27.10 -38.49
N THR A 85 -8.04 27.50 -38.89
CA THR A 85 -9.28 27.06 -38.21
C THR A 85 -9.41 25.55 -38.22
N GLN A 86 -9.15 24.89 -39.36
CA GLN A 86 -9.19 23.42 -39.43
C GLN A 86 -8.12 22.76 -38.56
N ARG A 87 -6.90 23.32 -38.49
CA ARG A 87 -5.85 22.81 -37.61
C ARG A 87 -6.23 22.95 -36.15
N GLN A 88 -6.81 24.07 -35.77
CA GLN A 88 -7.27 24.32 -34.41
C GLN A 88 -8.38 23.35 -34.02
N GLU A 89 -9.39 23.17 -34.86
CA GLU A 89 -10.45 22.17 -34.63
C GLU A 89 -9.91 20.72 -34.57
N ALA A 90 -8.93 20.38 -35.40
CA ALA A 90 -8.30 19.07 -35.38
C ALA A 90 -7.49 18.86 -34.09
N GLN A 91 -6.80 19.90 -33.62
CA GLN A 91 -6.05 19.88 -32.38
C GLN A 91 -6.98 19.78 -31.17
N ASP A 92 -8.06 20.55 -31.13
CA ASP A 92 -9.08 20.47 -30.07
C ASP A 92 -9.72 19.07 -30.00
N LYS A 93 -10.00 18.45 -31.17
CA LYS A 93 -10.49 17.06 -31.23
C LYS A 93 -9.44 16.07 -30.75
N HIS A 94 -8.18 16.26 -31.12
CA HIS A 94 -7.07 15.41 -30.69
C HIS A 94 -6.87 15.46 -29.19
N ASP A 95 -6.84 16.66 -28.60
CA ASP A 95 -6.68 16.87 -27.16
C ASP A 95 -7.84 16.25 -26.37
N LYS A 96 -9.07 16.34 -26.89
CA LYS A 96 -10.23 15.67 -26.30
C LYS A 96 -10.17 14.14 -26.37
N VAL A 97 -9.59 13.59 -27.44
CA VAL A 97 -9.37 12.13 -27.53
C VAL A 97 -8.28 11.70 -26.55
N ILE A 98 -7.19 12.45 -26.47
CA ILE A 98 -6.11 12.19 -25.51
C ILE A 98 -6.64 12.24 -24.08
N SER A 99 -7.41 13.25 -23.71
CA SER A 99 -7.95 13.38 -22.35
C SER A 99 -8.79 12.16 -21.96
N ARG A 100 -9.66 11.70 -22.88
CA ARG A 100 -10.49 10.49 -22.67
C ARG A 100 -9.64 9.22 -22.57
N GLN A 101 -8.58 9.12 -23.36
CA GLN A 101 -7.65 7.99 -23.27
C GLN A 101 -6.91 7.97 -21.93
N LEU A 102 -6.47 9.14 -21.45
CA LEU A 102 -5.82 9.27 -20.14
C LEU A 102 -6.78 8.90 -19.02
N GLU A 103 -8.03 9.39 -19.04
CA GLU A 103 -9.07 9.02 -18.06
C GLU A 103 -9.32 7.50 -18.04
N ALA A 104 -9.48 6.88 -19.22
CA ALA A 104 -9.66 5.43 -19.32
C ALA A 104 -8.44 4.66 -18.79
N GLN A 105 -7.22 5.12 -19.11
CA GLN A 105 -5.99 4.52 -18.62
C GLN A 105 -5.87 4.63 -17.09
N THR A 106 -6.20 5.78 -16.50
CA THR A 106 -6.19 5.97 -15.04
C THR A 106 -7.20 5.05 -14.35
N PHE A 107 -8.39 4.88 -14.93
CA PHE A 107 -9.38 3.95 -14.42
C PHE A 107 -8.88 2.50 -14.46
N GLU A 108 -8.29 2.07 -15.57
CA GLU A 108 -7.69 0.73 -15.68
C GLU A 108 -6.54 0.52 -14.69
N GLN A 109 -5.68 1.53 -14.49
CA GLN A 109 -4.62 1.49 -13.49
C GLN A 109 -5.17 1.31 -12.08
N TYR A 110 -6.22 2.06 -11.73
CA TYR A 110 -6.89 1.92 -10.43
C TYR A 110 -7.44 0.51 -10.21
N LEU A 111 -8.14 -0.06 -11.21
CA LEU A 111 -8.69 -1.42 -11.12
C LEU A 111 -7.58 -2.46 -10.94
N LYS A 112 -6.54 -2.40 -11.78
CA LYS A 112 -5.40 -3.33 -11.73
C LYS A 112 -4.62 -3.23 -10.42
N HIS A 113 -4.37 -2.02 -9.95
CA HIS A 113 -3.69 -1.81 -8.67
C HIS A 113 -4.49 -2.45 -7.54
N ARG A 114 -5.79 -2.17 -7.46
CA ARG A 114 -6.67 -2.78 -6.45
C ARG A 114 -6.74 -4.31 -6.56
N GLU A 115 -6.81 -4.86 -7.76
CA GLU A 115 -6.81 -6.31 -8.02
C GLU A 115 -5.53 -6.97 -7.52
N VAL A 116 -4.35 -6.45 -7.91
CA VAL A 116 -3.06 -6.98 -7.46
C VAL A 116 -2.89 -6.89 -5.94
N PHE A 117 -3.43 -5.82 -5.31
CA PHE A 117 -3.45 -5.72 -3.86
C PHE A 117 -4.27 -6.87 -3.23
N PHE A 118 -5.44 -7.18 -3.77
CA PHE A 118 -6.29 -8.26 -3.28
C PHE A 118 -5.65 -9.64 -3.48
N ASP A 119 -5.06 -9.89 -4.65
CA ASP A 119 -4.32 -11.13 -4.92
C ASP A 119 -3.16 -11.34 -3.95
N ARG A 120 -2.50 -10.24 -3.55
CA ARG A 120 -1.43 -10.29 -2.56
C ARG A 120 -1.94 -10.63 -1.17
N LEU A 121 -3.11 -10.10 -0.77
CA LEU A 121 -3.77 -10.51 0.47
C LEU A 121 -4.15 -12.00 0.45
N GLU A 122 -4.65 -12.50 -0.67
CA GLU A 122 -4.97 -13.93 -0.84
C GLU A 122 -3.73 -14.81 -0.76
N SER A 123 -2.62 -14.35 -1.36
CA SER A 123 -1.33 -15.02 -1.27
C SER A 123 -0.83 -15.09 0.18
N LEU A 124 -1.06 -14.04 0.98
CA LEU A 124 -0.78 -14.05 2.41
C LEU A 124 -1.68 -15.03 3.17
N GLU A 125 -2.99 -15.06 2.89
CA GLU A 125 -3.91 -16.04 3.51
C GLU A 125 -3.44 -17.48 3.23
N ALA A 126 -3.03 -17.78 1.99
CA ALA A 126 -2.48 -19.08 1.63
C ALA A 126 -1.16 -19.37 2.36
N THR A 127 -0.27 -18.38 2.48
CA THR A 127 0.99 -18.51 3.23
C THR A 127 0.75 -18.86 4.70
N PHE A 128 -0.35 -18.37 5.29
CA PHE A 128 -0.76 -18.68 6.65
C PHE A 128 -1.67 -19.90 6.76
N ASN A 129 -1.67 -20.80 5.77
CA ASN A 129 -2.51 -22.01 5.72
C ASN A 129 -4.00 -21.73 5.96
N HIS A 130 -4.49 -20.58 5.50
CA HIS A 130 -5.85 -20.10 5.70
C HIS A 130 -6.31 -20.01 7.16
N THR A 131 -5.37 -19.90 8.11
CA THR A 131 -5.69 -19.63 9.53
C THR A 131 -6.15 -18.18 9.76
N VAL A 132 -5.86 -17.31 8.79
CA VAL A 132 -6.17 -15.88 8.78
C VAL A 132 -6.97 -15.55 7.54
N ARG A 133 -7.94 -14.64 7.68
CA ARG A 133 -8.72 -14.08 6.57
C ARG A 133 -8.84 -12.56 6.69
N PHE A 134 -8.68 -11.86 5.57
CA PHE A 134 -8.94 -10.43 5.45
C PHE A 134 -10.44 -10.21 5.19
N THR A 135 -11.18 -9.77 6.20
CA THR A 135 -12.66 -9.70 6.13
C THR A 135 -13.16 -8.54 5.29
N ASN A 136 -12.39 -7.46 5.19
CA ASN A 136 -12.77 -6.25 4.45
C ASN A 136 -11.57 -5.70 3.66
N LYS A 137 -11.23 -6.39 2.56
CA LYS A 137 -10.12 -6.01 1.68
C LYS A 137 -10.28 -4.61 1.10
N ASP A 138 -11.51 -4.21 0.79
CA ASP A 138 -11.85 -2.88 0.30
C ASP A 138 -11.55 -1.77 1.30
N ALA A 139 -12.04 -1.89 2.54
CA ALA A 139 -11.77 -0.90 3.58
C ALA A 139 -10.27 -0.84 3.91
N LEU A 140 -9.58 -1.98 3.91
CA LEU A 140 -8.13 -2.01 4.06
C LEU A 140 -7.44 -1.28 2.90
N TYR A 141 -7.81 -1.56 1.64
CA TYR A 141 -7.22 -0.87 0.49
C TYR A 141 -7.41 0.66 0.58
N GLN A 142 -8.62 1.11 0.94
CA GLN A 142 -8.93 2.53 1.09
C GLN A 142 -8.24 3.18 2.30
N SER A 143 -7.97 2.43 3.37
CA SER A 143 -7.21 2.96 4.52
C SER A 143 -5.73 3.15 4.19
N ILE A 144 -5.16 2.29 3.34
CA ILE A 144 -3.77 2.39 2.87
C ILE A 144 -3.64 3.44 1.75
N PHE A 145 -4.58 3.49 0.81
CA PHE A 145 -4.56 4.35 -0.37
C PHE A 145 -5.79 5.29 -0.43
N PRO A 146 -5.96 6.23 0.51
CA PRO A 146 -7.18 7.03 0.63
C PRO A 146 -7.44 7.97 -0.55
N ARG A 147 -6.42 8.27 -1.36
CA ARG A 147 -6.53 9.10 -2.56
C ARG A 147 -6.90 8.30 -3.82
N ASN A 148 -6.80 6.97 -3.77
CA ASN A 148 -7.02 6.15 -4.95
C ASN A 148 -8.51 6.03 -5.25
N CYS A 149 -8.90 6.49 -6.43
CA CYS A 149 -10.25 6.47 -6.94
C CYS A 149 -10.24 6.28 -8.47
N PRO A 150 -11.40 6.07 -9.11
CA PRO A 150 -11.48 5.90 -10.57
C PRO A 150 -10.78 6.99 -11.41
N THR A 151 -10.61 8.20 -10.87
CA THR A 151 -9.99 9.35 -11.55
C THR A 151 -8.57 9.64 -11.09
N HIS A 152 -8.03 8.91 -10.10
CA HIS A 152 -6.69 9.15 -9.57
C HIS A 152 -6.11 7.87 -8.97
N CYS A 153 -4.90 7.48 -9.38
CA CYS A 153 -4.21 6.31 -8.87
C CYS A 153 -2.75 6.63 -8.55
N SER A 154 -2.37 6.47 -7.29
CA SER A 154 -0.99 6.52 -6.79
C SER A 154 -0.56 5.15 -6.30
N TYR A 155 0.70 4.80 -6.55
CA TYR A 155 1.34 3.57 -6.09
C TYR A 155 2.12 3.78 -4.79
N ASP A 156 2.66 4.99 -4.61
CA ASP A 156 3.47 5.34 -3.46
C ASP A 156 2.64 6.04 -2.38
N VAL A 157 2.96 5.73 -1.12
CA VAL A 157 2.40 6.40 0.05
C VAL A 157 3.55 7.03 0.83
N ASP A 158 3.53 8.35 0.98
CA ASP A 158 4.54 9.06 1.76
C ASP A 158 4.24 8.96 3.26
N LEU A 159 5.12 8.27 4.01
CA LEU A 159 5.03 8.13 5.46
C LEU A 159 5.63 9.31 6.23
N SER A 160 6.34 10.22 5.55
CA SER A 160 7.05 11.35 6.15
C SER A 160 6.20 12.63 6.23
N SER A 161 5.12 12.71 5.44
CA SER A 161 4.23 13.86 5.46
C SER A 161 3.38 13.85 6.73
N ASP A 162 3.50 14.89 7.57
CA ASP A 162 2.64 15.18 8.75
C ASP A 162 1.14 15.35 8.40
N GLN A 163 0.73 15.14 7.14
CA GLN A 163 -0.65 15.27 6.70
C GLN A 163 -1.45 13.99 6.97
N GLU A 164 -2.72 14.17 7.34
CA GLU A 164 -3.78 13.14 7.52
C GLU A 164 -3.91 12.13 6.36
N GLN A 165 -3.20 12.33 5.25
CA GLN A 165 -3.27 11.57 3.99
C GLN A 165 -2.62 10.19 4.04
N ALA A 166 -1.76 9.93 5.03
CA ALA A 166 -1.20 8.60 5.28
C ALA A 166 -1.79 7.96 6.55
N ALA A 167 -2.93 8.45 7.06
CA ALA A 167 -3.42 8.07 8.39
C ALA A 167 -3.47 6.56 8.60
N GLY A 168 -3.96 5.76 7.65
CA GLY A 168 -4.04 4.31 7.81
C GLY A 168 -2.67 3.63 7.85
N LEU A 169 -1.89 3.71 6.76
CA LEU A 169 -0.57 3.04 6.69
C LEU A 169 0.45 3.63 7.69
N GLY A 170 0.43 4.95 7.87
CA GLY A 170 1.27 5.64 8.85
C GLY A 170 0.98 5.21 10.28
N GLN A 171 -0.29 5.13 10.68
CA GLN A 171 -0.66 4.59 12.00
C GLN A 171 -0.28 3.12 12.13
N LEU A 172 -0.51 2.30 11.10
CA LEU A 172 -0.15 0.89 11.10
C LEU A 172 1.36 0.69 11.29
N HIS A 173 2.17 1.46 10.55
CA HIS A 173 3.63 1.48 10.69
C HIS A 173 4.07 1.98 12.07
N GLY A 174 3.49 3.07 12.56
CA GLY A 174 3.75 3.60 13.90
C GLY A 174 3.45 2.59 15.02
N ASN A 175 2.28 1.94 14.95
CA ASN A 175 1.88 0.90 15.90
C ASN A 175 2.84 -0.31 15.85
N LEU A 176 3.32 -0.70 14.67
CA LEU A 176 4.30 -1.78 14.54
C LEU A 176 5.65 -1.41 15.17
N LEU A 177 6.11 -0.17 14.99
CA LEU A 177 7.32 0.34 15.63
C LEU A 177 7.17 0.46 17.16
N GLU A 178 6.01 0.89 17.64
CA GLU A 178 5.71 0.94 19.08
C GLU A 178 5.70 -0.47 19.68
N LEU A 179 5.05 -1.43 19.02
CA LEU A 179 5.07 -2.84 19.41
C LEU A 179 6.51 -3.38 19.49
N ARG A 180 7.36 -3.04 18.52
CA ARG A 180 8.79 -3.37 18.53
C ARG A 180 9.54 -2.71 19.69
N GLY A 181 9.23 -1.46 19.99
CA GLY A 181 9.74 -0.75 21.16
C GLY A 181 9.38 -1.47 22.45
N LEU A 182 8.09 -1.76 22.65
CA LEU A 182 7.58 -2.53 23.79
C LEU A 182 8.28 -3.87 23.90
N MET A 183 8.49 -4.61 22.81
CA MET A 183 9.16 -5.91 22.89
C MET A 183 10.66 -5.84 23.21
N ARG A 184 11.31 -4.69 22.99
CA ARG A 184 12.74 -4.47 23.25
C ARG A 184 13.03 -3.83 24.60
N THR A 185 12.06 -3.15 25.21
CA THR A 185 12.24 -2.51 26.52
C THR A 185 12.60 -3.56 27.58
N ARG A 186 13.73 -3.33 28.25
CA ARG A 186 14.23 -4.15 29.36
C ARG A 186 14.59 -3.23 30.55
N PRO A 187 14.34 -3.65 31.80
CA PRO A 187 13.65 -4.88 32.21
C PRO A 187 12.17 -4.88 31.82
N PHE A 188 11.54 -6.06 31.80
CA PHE A 188 10.10 -6.15 31.57
C PHE A 188 9.34 -5.52 32.75
N GLN A 189 8.46 -4.58 32.44
CA GLN A 189 7.62 -3.85 33.39
C GLN A 189 6.29 -4.57 33.60
N ASP A 190 5.69 -4.37 34.78
CA ASP A 190 4.37 -4.94 35.11
C ASP A 190 3.26 -4.35 34.23
N GLY A 191 2.59 -5.19 33.44
CA GLY A 191 1.55 -4.82 32.49
C GLY A 191 2.06 -4.62 31.06
N GLN A 192 3.36 -4.81 30.81
CA GLN A 192 3.92 -4.71 29.47
C GLN A 192 3.42 -5.85 28.56
N GLY A 193 3.19 -7.04 29.10
CA GLY A 193 2.59 -8.15 28.36
C GLY A 193 1.19 -7.80 27.85
N PHE A 194 0.37 -7.18 28.71
CA PHE A 194 -0.93 -6.63 28.33
C PHE A 194 -0.80 -5.59 27.21
N SER A 195 0.11 -4.61 27.33
CA SER A 195 0.31 -3.58 26.29
C SER A 195 0.73 -4.19 24.95
N ILE A 196 1.54 -5.25 24.96
CA ILE A 196 1.93 -6.00 23.75
C ILE A 196 0.70 -6.63 23.10
N ILE A 197 -0.15 -7.33 23.88
CA ILE A 197 -1.37 -7.97 23.36
C ILE A 197 -2.35 -6.93 22.81
N ASP A 198 -2.56 -5.84 23.54
CA ASP A 198 -3.45 -4.75 23.11
C ASP A 198 -2.95 -4.11 21.81
N MET A 199 -1.65 -3.87 21.68
CA MET A 199 -1.06 -3.33 20.46
C MET A 199 -1.17 -4.31 19.28
N MET A 200 -0.89 -5.60 19.51
CA MET A 200 -1.09 -6.64 18.49
C MET A 200 -2.56 -6.70 18.03
N TRP A 201 -3.50 -6.58 18.96
CA TRP A 201 -4.92 -6.54 18.64
C TRP A 201 -5.30 -5.32 17.81
N ARG A 202 -4.84 -4.12 18.19
CA ARG A 202 -5.07 -2.87 17.43
C ARG A 202 -4.56 -2.98 16.00
N ILE A 203 -3.34 -3.48 15.81
CA ILE A 203 -2.77 -3.69 14.47
C ILE A 203 -3.63 -4.66 13.65
N ARG A 204 -4.08 -5.77 14.24
CA ARG A 204 -4.96 -6.72 13.54
C ARG A 204 -6.30 -6.12 13.14
N GLN A 205 -6.87 -5.26 13.99
CA GLN A 205 -8.10 -4.54 13.67
C GLN A 205 -7.89 -3.59 12.47
N GLN A 206 -6.78 -2.85 12.44
CA GLN A 206 -6.43 -1.99 11.31
C GLN A 206 -6.21 -2.80 10.02
N LEU A 207 -5.69 -4.02 10.13
CA LEU A 207 -5.50 -4.94 9.01
C LEU A 207 -6.79 -5.69 8.61
N HIS A 208 -7.90 -5.52 9.32
CA HIS A 208 -9.14 -6.27 9.10
C HIS A 208 -8.94 -7.80 9.08
N ILE A 209 -8.05 -8.31 9.94
CA ILE A 209 -7.72 -9.74 10.04
C ILE A 209 -8.69 -10.44 11.00
N ALA A 210 -9.36 -11.48 10.51
CA ALA A 210 -10.05 -12.47 11.33
C ALA A 210 -9.23 -13.75 11.47
N TYR A 211 -9.30 -14.37 12.65
CA TYR A 211 -8.75 -15.70 12.90
C TYR A 211 -9.86 -16.74 12.73
N LEU A 212 -9.60 -17.76 11.91
CA LEU A 212 -10.59 -18.79 11.58
C LEU A 212 -10.54 -20.06 12.44
N PRO A 213 -9.38 -20.56 12.89
CA PRO A 213 -9.32 -21.81 13.64
C PRO A 213 -10.11 -21.78 14.94
N ASP A 214 -10.57 -22.96 15.36
CA ASP A 214 -11.15 -23.16 16.67
C ASP A 214 -10.16 -22.73 17.75
N ALA A 215 -10.69 -22.10 18.80
CA ALA A 215 -9.84 -21.63 19.88
C ALA A 215 -9.18 -22.81 20.61
N VAL A 216 -7.89 -22.72 20.88
CA VAL A 216 -7.13 -23.73 21.64
C VAL A 216 -6.59 -23.16 22.95
N ASP A 217 -6.02 -24.00 23.80
CA ASP A 217 -5.37 -23.54 25.02
C ASP A 217 -4.30 -22.47 24.74
N GLY A 218 -4.35 -21.40 25.52
CA GLY A 218 -3.51 -20.22 25.35
C GLY A 218 -4.07 -19.15 24.42
N ASP A 219 -5.13 -19.43 23.66
CA ASP A 219 -5.75 -18.40 22.81
C ASP A 219 -6.39 -17.30 23.65
N ILE A 220 -6.10 -16.07 23.26
CA ILE A 220 -6.60 -14.87 23.92
C ILE A 220 -7.88 -14.42 23.19
N SER A 221 -8.91 -14.11 23.97
CA SER A 221 -10.18 -13.58 23.48
C SER A 221 -10.55 -12.27 24.18
N LEU A 222 -11.25 -11.39 23.48
CA LEU A 222 -11.82 -10.14 24.02
C LEU A 222 -13.32 -10.15 23.75
N GLY A 223 -14.14 -10.10 24.81
CA GLY A 223 -15.60 -10.12 24.65
C GLY A 223 -16.13 -11.38 23.93
N GLY A 224 -15.43 -12.51 24.05
CA GLY A 224 -15.77 -13.78 23.39
C GLY A 224 -15.23 -13.93 21.96
N VAL A 225 -14.60 -12.90 21.39
CA VAL A 225 -13.97 -12.97 20.06
C VAL A 225 -12.53 -13.44 20.22
N ASN A 226 -12.15 -14.53 19.55
CA ASN A 226 -10.75 -15.00 19.51
C ASN A 226 -9.90 -13.99 18.74
N LEU A 227 -8.85 -13.47 19.39
CA LEU A 227 -7.95 -12.49 18.81
C LEU A 227 -6.94 -13.11 17.84
N GLY A 228 -6.85 -14.44 17.78
CA GLY A 228 -5.82 -15.19 17.05
C GLY A 228 -4.41 -14.97 17.61
N ILE A 229 -4.32 -14.55 18.87
CA ILE A 229 -3.08 -14.39 19.63
C ILE A 229 -3.03 -15.55 20.61
N ASN A 230 -2.00 -16.41 20.51
CA ASN A 230 -1.80 -17.51 21.45
C ASN A 230 -0.63 -17.22 22.38
N LEU A 231 -0.87 -17.32 23.69
CA LEU A 231 0.10 -17.06 24.74
C LEU A 231 1.39 -17.89 24.62
N TYR A 232 1.26 -19.15 24.17
CA TYR A 232 2.37 -20.09 24.04
C TYR A 232 2.99 -20.10 22.64
N ALA A 233 2.36 -19.43 21.67
CA ALA A 233 2.82 -19.33 20.29
C ALA A 233 2.82 -17.88 19.78
N LEU A 234 3.20 -16.93 20.63
CA LEU A 234 3.21 -15.49 20.32
C LEU A 234 3.99 -15.16 19.04
N ARG A 235 5.05 -15.92 18.76
CA ARG A 235 5.85 -15.80 17.54
C ARG A 235 5.01 -15.95 16.28
N GLU A 236 4.14 -16.94 16.23
CA GLU A 236 3.28 -17.19 15.05
C GLU A 236 2.34 -16.00 14.83
N SER A 237 1.72 -15.49 15.90
CA SER A 237 0.82 -14.34 15.81
C SER A 237 1.53 -13.05 15.40
N LEU A 238 2.78 -12.84 15.85
CA LEU A 238 3.59 -11.69 15.45
C LEU A 238 4.09 -11.81 14.02
N GLU A 239 4.47 -13.01 13.57
CA GLU A 239 4.90 -13.27 12.20
C GLU A 239 3.79 -12.93 11.19
N VAL A 240 2.54 -13.28 11.48
CA VAL A 240 1.38 -12.87 10.68
C VAL A 240 1.31 -11.34 10.56
N ILE A 241 1.43 -10.62 11.67
CA ILE A 241 1.37 -9.15 11.70
C ILE A 241 2.52 -8.56 10.86
N VAL A 242 3.76 -8.98 11.15
CA VAL A 242 4.97 -8.45 10.52
C VAL A 242 4.98 -8.68 9.02
N LEU A 243 4.72 -9.92 8.59
CA LEU A 243 4.73 -10.27 7.17
C LEU A 243 3.63 -9.53 6.42
N THR A 244 2.45 -9.37 7.02
CA THR A 244 1.35 -8.61 6.41
C THR A 244 1.72 -7.14 6.27
N VAL A 245 2.20 -6.50 7.34
CA VAL A 245 2.56 -5.07 7.30
C VAL A 245 3.72 -4.82 6.35
N ASN A 246 4.78 -5.65 6.37
CA ASN A 246 5.89 -5.53 5.43
C ASN A 246 5.47 -5.76 3.98
N SER A 247 4.56 -6.69 3.74
CA SER A 247 3.98 -6.91 2.41
C SER A 247 3.24 -5.67 1.90
N ILE A 248 2.50 -4.98 2.77
CA ILE A 248 1.82 -3.72 2.44
C ILE A 248 2.83 -2.58 2.24
N LEU A 249 3.83 -2.45 3.12
CA LEU A 249 4.90 -1.44 3.00
C LEU A 249 5.66 -1.58 1.69
N PHE A 250 6.08 -2.80 1.35
CA PHE A 250 6.72 -3.09 0.07
C PHE A 250 5.81 -2.70 -1.10
N TYR A 251 4.52 -3.04 -1.02
CA TYR A 251 3.55 -2.74 -2.07
C TYR A 251 3.34 -1.23 -2.27
N SER A 252 3.46 -0.43 -1.19
CA SER A 252 3.30 1.03 -1.23
C SER A 252 4.61 1.80 -1.41
N GLY A 253 5.70 1.13 -1.85
CA GLY A 253 7.00 1.77 -2.10
C GLY A 253 7.80 2.12 -0.85
N ASN A 254 7.43 1.60 0.32
CA ASN A 254 8.04 1.91 1.60
C ASN A 254 9.05 0.84 2.05
N LYS A 255 10.01 1.26 2.88
CA LYS A 255 11.00 0.36 3.48
C LYS A 255 10.34 -0.55 4.51
N GLU A 256 10.58 -1.85 4.38
CA GLU A 256 10.11 -2.85 5.34
C GLU A 256 10.70 -2.65 6.74
N VAL A 257 9.94 -3.03 7.76
CA VAL A 257 10.41 -3.08 9.14
C VAL A 257 11.17 -4.38 9.35
N GLU A 258 12.34 -4.29 9.97
CA GLU A 258 13.12 -5.49 10.31
C GLU A 258 12.29 -6.50 11.14
N PRO A 259 12.48 -7.81 10.92
CA PRO A 259 11.83 -8.84 11.73
C PRO A 259 12.10 -8.68 13.22
N PHE A 260 11.22 -9.24 14.05
CA PHE A 260 11.34 -9.27 15.51
C PHE A 260 12.37 -10.33 15.98
N ASP A 261 13.40 -10.60 15.18
CA ASP A 261 14.40 -11.62 15.44
C ASP A 261 15.13 -11.32 16.74
N GLY A 262 15.06 -12.28 17.67
CA GLY A 262 15.64 -12.18 19.01
C GLY A 262 14.64 -11.84 20.11
N ALA A 263 13.75 -10.86 19.91
CA ALA A 263 12.76 -10.48 20.93
C ALA A 263 11.73 -11.61 21.20
N LEU A 264 11.42 -12.39 20.17
CA LEU A 264 10.48 -13.52 20.22
C LEU A 264 11.06 -14.82 20.78
N LYS A 265 12.40 -14.94 20.79
CA LYS A 265 13.10 -16.04 21.46
C LYS A 265 13.24 -15.77 22.95
N ASP A 266 12.80 -14.61 23.42
CA ASP A 266 13.00 -14.21 24.80
C ASP A 266 12.06 -14.96 25.73
N LEU A 267 12.63 -15.98 26.37
CA LEU A 267 12.00 -16.74 27.45
C LEU A 267 11.44 -15.83 28.55
N VAL A 268 12.08 -14.68 28.81
CA VAL A 268 11.64 -13.71 29.81
C VAL A 268 10.30 -13.09 29.42
N LEU A 269 10.09 -12.76 28.14
CA LEU A 269 8.81 -12.21 27.67
C LEU A 269 7.68 -13.18 27.93
N ARG A 270 7.86 -14.45 27.54
CA ARG A 270 6.84 -15.48 27.73
C ARG A 270 6.50 -15.68 29.21
N ARG A 271 7.54 -15.79 30.05
CA ARG A 271 7.38 -15.90 31.51
C ARG A 271 6.57 -14.74 32.09
N ALA A 272 6.90 -13.52 31.68
CA ALA A 272 6.18 -12.32 32.10
C ALA A 272 4.71 -12.34 31.65
N MET A 273 4.45 -12.70 30.38
CA MET A 273 3.08 -12.77 29.86
C MET A 273 2.24 -13.84 30.56
N ILE A 274 2.78 -15.04 30.79
CA ILE A 274 2.07 -16.08 31.56
C ILE A 274 1.72 -15.55 32.95
N ALA A 275 2.69 -14.95 33.66
CA ALA A 275 2.47 -14.38 34.98
C ALA A 275 1.39 -13.27 34.99
N GLU A 276 1.37 -12.40 33.97
CA GLU A 276 0.37 -11.33 33.83
C GLU A 276 -1.04 -11.86 33.55
N THR A 277 -1.18 -12.95 32.77
CA THR A 277 -2.50 -13.55 32.48
C THR A 277 -3.16 -14.20 33.69
N LEU A 278 -2.37 -14.50 34.73
CA LEU A 278 -2.86 -14.94 36.04
C LEU A 278 -3.26 -13.77 36.95
N GLY A 279 -2.95 -12.53 36.55
CA GLY A 279 -3.21 -11.31 37.31
C GLY A 279 -4.57 -10.68 37.03
N PHE A 280 -5.02 -9.82 37.97
CA PHE A 280 -6.32 -9.16 37.92
C PHE A 280 -6.50 -8.17 36.75
N ARG A 281 -5.42 -7.57 36.25
CA ARG A 281 -5.51 -6.60 35.12
C ARG A 281 -6.07 -7.22 33.85
N PHE A 282 -5.74 -8.49 33.60
CA PHE A 282 -6.19 -9.20 32.41
C PHE A 282 -7.71 -9.39 32.40
N SER A 283 -8.29 -9.73 33.57
CA SER A 283 -9.73 -9.94 33.72
C SER A 283 -10.54 -8.63 33.74
N GLN A 284 -9.99 -7.54 34.28
CA GLN A 284 -10.68 -6.23 34.26
C GLN A 284 -10.94 -5.71 32.85
N ASN A 285 -10.00 -5.94 31.93
CA ASN A 285 -10.09 -5.44 30.56
C ASN A 285 -10.86 -6.38 29.61
N SER A 286 -11.66 -7.31 30.15
CA SER A 286 -12.45 -8.30 29.39
C SER A 286 -11.63 -9.28 28.54
N TYR A 287 -10.30 -9.31 28.70
CA TYR A 287 -9.46 -10.31 28.06
C TYR A 287 -9.57 -11.64 28.81
N ARG A 288 -9.67 -12.74 28.07
CA ARG A 288 -9.69 -14.10 28.61
C ARG A 288 -8.75 -14.98 27.83
N VAL A 289 -7.91 -15.72 28.55
CA VAL A 289 -7.07 -16.77 27.97
C VAL A 289 -7.81 -18.09 28.11
N ARG A 290 -7.99 -18.82 27.01
CA ARG A 290 -8.57 -20.16 27.02
C ARG A 290 -7.62 -21.13 27.72
N LYS A 291 -8.13 -21.86 28.72
CA LYS A 291 -7.37 -22.80 29.57
C LYS A 291 -8.28 -23.97 29.95
N ASP A 292 -8.64 -24.77 28.96
CA ASP A 292 -9.55 -25.91 29.06
C ASP A 292 -8.85 -27.14 29.63
N ALA A 293 -7.54 -27.30 29.42
CA ALA A 293 -6.76 -28.38 30.03
C ALA A 293 -6.86 -28.32 31.58
N PRO A 294 -7.47 -29.32 32.25
CA PRO A 294 -7.64 -29.34 33.70
C PRO A 294 -6.28 -29.38 34.41
N GLY A 295 -6.02 -28.40 35.28
CA GLY A 295 -4.75 -28.28 35.99
C GLY A 295 -3.76 -27.31 35.32
N LEU A 296 -4.05 -26.79 34.12
CA LEU A 296 -3.17 -25.86 33.41
C LEU A 296 -3.00 -24.54 34.18
N VAL A 297 -4.09 -23.97 34.69
CA VAL A 297 -4.06 -22.72 35.48
C VAL A 297 -3.17 -22.89 36.70
N GLU A 298 -3.31 -23.99 37.41
CA GLU A 298 -2.54 -24.32 38.60
C GLU A 298 -1.06 -24.55 38.29
N LEU A 299 -0.76 -25.19 37.15
CA LEU A 299 0.60 -25.38 36.69
C LEU A 299 1.29 -24.05 36.35
N GLU A 300 0.57 -23.12 35.73
CA GLU A 300 1.09 -21.77 35.47
C GLU A 300 1.28 -20.98 36.78
N GLN A 301 0.38 -21.14 37.76
CA GLN A 301 0.58 -20.55 39.09
C GLN A 301 1.82 -21.11 39.78
N PHE A 302 2.03 -22.43 39.70
CA PHE A 302 3.26 -23.06 40.16
C PHE A 302 4.49 -22.47 39.47
N TYR A 303 4.44 -22.32 38.14
CA TYR A 303 5.52 -21.71 37.37
C TYR A 303 5.77 -20.25 37.75
N ARG A 304 4.72 -19.47 38.03
CA ARG A 304 4.88 -18.11 38.55
C ARG A 304 5.58 -18.10 39.91
N HIS A 305 5.15 -18.95 40.84
CA HIS A 305 5.75 -19.03 42.18
C HIS A 305 7.22 -19.47 42.11
N ILE A 306 7.55 -20.47 41.28
CA ILE A 306 8.93 -20.94 41.15
C ILE A 306 9.84 -19.82 40.62
N LEU A 307 9.38 -19.04 39.63
CA LEU A 307 10.17 -17.94 39.07
C LEU A 307 10.43 -16.79 40.06
N GLN A 308 9.59 -16.65 41.09
CA GLN A 308 9.74 -15.66 42.17
C GLN A 308 10.76 -16.09 43.24
N LEU A 309 11.24 -17.34 43.22
CA LEU A 309 12.24 -17.80 44.18
C LEU A 309 13.54 -16.99 44.06
N PRO A 310 14.13 -16.56 45.19
CA PRO A 310 15.43 -15.89 45.23
C PRO A 310 16.51 -16.68 44.48
N ARG A 311 17.43 -15.97 43.82
CA ARG A 311 18.54 -16.61 43.08
C ARG A 311 19.39 -17.54 43.95
N ALA A 312 19.53 -17.23 45.25
CA ALA A 312 20.25 -18.06 46.20
C ALA A 312 19.68 -19.48 46.36
N LEU A 313 18.40 -19.68 46.03
CA LEU A 313 17.71 -20.97 46.12
C LEU A 313 17.65 -21.69 44.77
N ARG A 314 18.33 -21.20 43.71
CA ARG A 314 18.23 -21.80 42.37
C ARG A 314 19.33 -22.85 42.17
N GLY A 315 19.05 -24.07 42.62
CA GLY A 315 19.91 -25.24 42.44
C GLY A 315 19.71 -25.96 41.10
N ALA A 316 20.36 -27.11 40.92
CA ALA A 316 20.23 -27.91 39.70
C ALA A 316 18.81 -28.46 39.49
N ALA A 317 18.12 -28.83 40.58
CA ALA A 317 16.74 -29.27 40.54
C ALA A 317 15.79 -28.16 40.07
N PHE A 318 16.00 -26.92 40.53
CA PHE A 318 15.27 -25.74 40.07
C PHE A 318 15.43 -25.52 38.56
N GLU A 319 16.65 -25.57 38.04
CA GLU A 319 16.91 -25.38 36.60
C GLU A 319 16.29 -26.50 35.76
N LYS A 320 16.27 -27.74 36.26
CA LYS A 320 15.60 -28.87 35.60
C LYS A 320 14.08 -28.66 35.53
N ILE A 321 13.46 -28.19 36.60
CA ILE A 321 12.01 -27.89 36.63
C ILE A 321 11.71 -26.73 35.67
N CYS A 322 12.46 -25.63 35.77
CA CYS A 322 12.28 -24.48 34.89
C CYS A 322 12.46 -24.87 33.42
N GLY A 323 13.52 -25.61 33.07
CA GLY A 323 13.75 -26.07 31.70
C GLY A 323 12.61 -26.95 31.18
N THR A 324 12.05 -27.82 32.03
CA THR A 324 10.87 -28.62 31.67
C THR A 324 9.66 -27.74 31.38
N LEU A 325 9.38 -26.75 32.24
CA LEU A 325 8.25 -25.83 32.08
C LEU A 325 8.45 -24.89 30.88
N ASP A 326 9.68 -24.46 30.62
CA ASP A 326 10.04 -23.62 29.48
C ASP A 326 9.79 -24.33 28.15
N VAL A 327 10.08 -25.64 28.09
CA VAL A 327 9.78 -26.50 26.94
C VAL A 327 8.28 -26.72 26.81
N LEU A 328 7.60 -27.02 27.93
CA LEU A 328 6.16 -27.29 27.94
C LEU A 328 5.33 -26.08 27.50
N PHE A 329 5.63 -24.90 28.04
CA PHE A 329 5.05 -23.62 27.60
C PHE A 329 5.73 -23.07 26.34
N GLY A 330 6.65 -23.84 25.76
CA GLY A 330 7.44 -23.52 24.58
C GLY A 330 6.64 -23.28 23.32
N SER A 331 5.53 -23.99 23.19
CA SER A 331 4.64 -23.95 22.03
C SER A 331 3.22 -24.33 22.42
N LYS A 332 2.25 -23.88 21.62
CA LYS A 332 0.85 -24.33 21.76
C LYS A 332 0.68 -25.84 21.54
N HIS A 333 1.57 -26.48 20.79
CA HIS A 333 1.54 -27.93 20.56
C HIS A 333 1.89 -28.72 21.83
N GLU A 334 2.94 -28.32 22.54
CA GLU A 334 3.34 -28.95 23.81
C GLU A 334 2.27 -28.75 24.89
N VAL A 335 1.69 -27.55 24.98
CA VAL A 335 0.55 -27.30 25.89
C VAL A 335 -0.67 -28.13 25.48
N GLY A 336 -0.95 -28.25 24.18
CA GLY A 336 -2.06 -29.06 23.68
C GLY A 336 -1.97 -30.54 24.09
N LYS A 337 -0.75 -31.09 24.30
CA LYS A 337 -0.57 -32.46 24.81
C LYS A 337 -1.09 -32.64 26.23
N LEU A 338 -1.22 -31.57 27.03
CA LEU A 338 -1.74 -31.63 28.39
C LEU A 338 -3.24 -31.95 28.45
N SER A 339 -3.95 -31.82 27.33
CA SER A 339 -5.32 -32.35 27.19
C SER A 339 -5.38 -33.88 27.36
N ASN A 340 -4.26 -34.58 27.14
CA ASN A 340 -4.12 -35.99 27.49
C ASN A 340 -3.68 -36.12 28.95
N TYR A 341 -4.63 -36.47 29.83
CA TYR A 341 -4.40 -36.46 31.27
C TYR A 341 -3.34 -37.47 31.74
N ARG A 342 -3.17 -38.60 31.03
CA ARG A 342 -2.09 -39.55 31.33
C ARG A 342 -0.72 -38.95 31.04
N PHE A 343 -0.59 -38.24 29.91
CA PHE A 343 0.62 -37.50 29.59
C PHE A 343 0.87 -36.41 30.62
N PHE A 344 -0.17 -35.62 30.96
CA PHE A 344 -0.05 -34.56 31.96
C PHE A 344 0.38 -35.11 33.33
N ASN A 345 -0.31 -36.12 33.85
CA ASN A 345 0.06 -36.79 35.10
C ASN A 345 1.47 -37.41 35.03
N SER A 346 1.89 -37.95 33.88
CA SER A 346 3.28 -38.41 33.72
C SER A 346 4.27 -37.26 33.88
N VAL A 347 4.07 -36.14 33.17
CA VAL A 347 4.95 -34.95 33.24
C VAL A 347 5.02 -34.40 34.67
N LEU A 348 3.87 -34.24 35.34
CA LEU A 348 3.82 -33.77 36.72
C LEU A 348 4.58 -34.70 37.66
N LYS A 349 4.45 -36.03 37.51
CA LYS A 349 5.10 -37.02 38.39
C LYS A 349 6.60 -37.08 38.16
N SER A 350 6.99 -37.34 36.90
CA SER A 350 8.37 -37.68 36.57
C SER A 350 9.27 -36.46 36.44
N SER A 351 8.73 -35.38 35.86
CA SER A 351 9.55 -34.26 35.39
C SER A 351 9.48 -33.05 36.31
N ILE A 352 8.46 -32.96 37.16
CA ILE A 352 8.26 -31.82 38.07
C ILE A 352 8.35 -32.25 39.54
N ARG A 353 7.49 -33.17 40.00
CA ARG A 353 7.42 -33.57 41.42
C ARG A 353 8.68 -34.26 41.93
N LEU A 354 9.26 -35.18 41.15
CA LEU A 354 10.51 -35.85 41.54
C LEU A 354 11.64 -34.82 41.78
N PRO A 355 11.99 -33.96 40.81
CA PRO A 355 12.95 -32.88 41.06
C PRO A 355 12.53 -31.93 42.18
N MET A 356 11.24 -31.69 42.38
CA MET A 356 10.75 -30.82 43.45
C MET A 356 11.00 -31.41 44.84
N ASN A 357 10.90 -32.73 44.99
CA ASN A 357 11.21 -33.40 46.25
C ASN A 357 12.71 -33.32 46.55
N ASP A 358 13.55 -33.51 45.53
CA ASP A 358 15.00 -33.32 45.65
C ASP A 358 15.31 -31.87 46.06
N PHE A 359 14.63 -30.92 45.43
CA PHE A 359 14.74 -29.50 45.73
C PHE A 359 14.32 -29.14 47.16
N PHE A 360 13.22 -29.73 47.66
CA PHE A 360 12.81 -29.53 49.06
C PHE A 360 13.79 -30.15 50.05
N ALA A 361 14.37 -31.31 49.73
CA ALA A 361 15.39 -31.93 50.58
C ALA A 361 16.67 -31.09 50.66
N GLU A 362 17.06 -30.40 49.58
CA GLU A 362 18.19 -29.46 49.57
C GLU A 362 17.97 -28.24 50.47
N LEU A 363 16.70 -27.86 50.72
CA LEU A 363 16.32 -26.65 51.47
C LEU A 363 15.83 -26.93 52.89
N ASP A 364 15.86 -28.19 53.32
CA ASP A 364 15.43 -28.58 54.66
C ASP A 364 16.30 -27.88 55.72
N GLY A 365 15.65 -27.20 56.67
CA GLY A 365 16.31 -26.40 57.73
C GLY A 365 16.45 -24.90 57.47
N GLN A 366 15.98 -24.35 56.33
CA GLN A 366 15.90 -22.89 56.11
C GLN A 366 14.47 -22.37 56.34
N GLU A 367 14.24 -21.47 57.30
CA GLU A 367 12.89 -20.98 57.64
C GLU A 367 12.29 -19.99 56.61
N GLU A 368 13.10 -19.07 56.09
CA GLU A 368 12.64 -17.98 55.21
C GLU A 368 12.08 -18.45 53.85
N PRO A 369 12.64 -19.48 53.19
CA PRO A 369 12.09 -20.04 51.95
C PRO A 369 10.73 -20.74 52.11
N LEU A 370 10.34 -21.14 53.32
CA LEU A 370 9.22 -22.06 53.54
C LEU A 370 7.88 -21.53 53.02
N VAL A 371 7.65 -20.21 53.05
CA VAL A 371 6.37 -19.63 52.59
C VAL A 371 6.22 -19.76 51.07
N LEU A 372 7.24 -19.38 50.31
CA LEU A 372 7.23 -19.48 48.84
C LEU A 372 7.24 -20.95 48.39
N LEU A 373 7.99 -21.79 49.09
CA LEU A 373 8.02 -23.23 48.86
C LEU A 373 6.66 -23.89 49.10
N ARG A 374 5.95 -23.52 50.17
CA ARG A 374 4.57 -23.98 50.42
C ARG A 374 3.60 -23.51 49.34
N ALA A 375 3.74 -22.28 48.85
CA ALA A 375 2.92 -21.79 47.74
C ALA A 375 3.18 -22.61 46.45
N CYS A 376 4.44 -22.92 46.14
CA CYS A 376 4.82 -23.79 45.03
C CYS A 376 4.21 -25.20 45.19
N GLN A 377 4.38 -25.81 46.36
CA GLN A 377 3.85 -27.14 46.65
C GLN A 377 2.32 -27.19 46.52
N THR A 378 1.63 -26.17 47.07
CA THR A 378 0.17 -26.08 47.03
C THR A 378 -0.35 -26.01 45.60
N SER A 379 0.25 -25.15 44.75
CA SER A 379 -0.13 -25.05 43.33
C SER A 379 0.15 -26.35 42.57
N LEU A 380 1.28 -27.01 42.82
CA LEU A 380 1.64 -28.27 42.17
C LEU A 380 0.71 -29.42 42.59
N ASP A 381 0.37 -29.52 43.87
CA ASP A 381 -0.56 -30.52 44.39
C ASP A 381 -1.97 -30.32 43.85
N LEU A 382 -2.39 -29.05 43.67
CA LEU A 382 -3.68 -28.73 43.07
C LEU A 382 -3.69 -29.11 41.57
N ALA A 383 -2.64 -28.76 40.81
CA ALA A 383 -2.50 -29.17 39.41
C ALA A 383 -2.60 -30.69 39.26
N TRP A 384 -1.88 -31.44 40.10
CA TRP A 384 -1.95 -32.91 40.14
C TRP A 384 -3.37 -33.41 40.41
N ARG A 385 -4.02 -32.87 41.46
CA ARG A 385 -5.35 -33.33 41.88
C ARG A 385 -6.39 -33.07 40.79
N VAL A 386 -6.34 -31.92 40.15
CA VAL A 386 -7.29 -31.54 39.08
C VAL A 386 -7.08 -32.43 37.85
N SER A 387 -5.84 -32.58 37.38
CA SER A 387 -5.50 -33.44 36.24
C SER A 387 -5.84 -34.92 36.51
N TYR A 388 -5.54 -35.43 37.70
CA TYR A 388 -5.82 -36.81 38.08
C TYR A 388 -7.32 -37.12 38.14
N ARG A 389 -8.13 -36.21 38.71
CA ARG A 389 -9.60 -36.37 38.71
C ARG A 389 -10.19 -36.34 37.30
N ALA A 390 -9.61 -35.54 36.39
CA ALA A 390 -10.03 -35.53 35.00
C ALA A 390 -9.72 -36.86 34.30
N ASP A 391 -8.55 -37.47 34.55
CA ASP A 391 -8.19 -38.81 34.05
C ASP A 391 -9.16 -39.89 34.58
N GLU A 392 -9.50 -39.86 35.87
CA GLU A 392 -10.47 -40.81 36.45
C GLU A 392 -11.86 -40.66 35.79
N ALA A 393 -12.34 -39.42 35.63
CA ALA A 393 -13.64 -39.14 35.00
C ALA A 393 -13.69 -39.57 33.53
N GLU A 394 -12.59 -39.49 32.77
CA GLU A 394 -12.52 -39.97 31.39
C GLU A 394 -12.57 -41.51 31.29
N GLN A 395 -12.13 -42.21 32.34
CA GLN A 395 -12.07 -43.68 32.38
C GLN A 395 -13.39 -44.33 32.82
N GLU A 396 -14.18 -43.68 33.70
CA GLU A 396 -15.47 -44.19 34.18
C GLU A 396 -16.48 -44.62 33.08
N PRO A 397 -16.69 -43.87 31.98
CA PRO A 397 -17.67 -44.27 30.96
C PRO A 397 -17.24 -45.45 30.08
N ARG A 398 -16.00 -45.94 30.19
CA ARG A 398 -15.53 -47.13 29.45
C ARG A 398 -15.76 -48.45 30.19
N LEU A 399 -16.20 -48.37 31.46
CA LEU A 399 -16.44 -49.53 32.33
C LEU A 399 -17.93 -49.84 32.55
N ARG A 400 -18.81 -49.02 31.96
CA ARG A 400 -20.26 -49.26 31.86
C ARG A 400 -20.59 -49.58 30.40
#